data_AF-M9R8A3-F1
#
_entry.id   AF-M9R8A3-F1
#
_cell.length_a   1.000
_cell.length_b   1.000
_cell.length_c   1.000
_cell.angle_alpha   90.00
_cell.angle_beta   90.00
_cell.angle_gamma   90.00
#
_symmetry.space_group_name_H-M   'P 1'
#
loop_
_entity.id
_entity.type
_entity.pdbx_description
1 polymer ?
#
loop_
_entity_poly.entity_id
_entity_poly.type
_entity_poly.pdbx_seq_one_letter_code
_entity_poly.pdbx_strand_id
1 'polypeptide(L)'
;MRLSALFIRLAAFCLAAIVCGFAARAVVTTVETRSVETVGVALEEQGHAFASVLGDGLQVILEGEAPSEAMRFRAISTAGGMVDASRVIDNMTVEDSAGIVAPEFSLEILRNDSGISIIGLIPALSDRDDLTETLTDMAGENSNFADFLTTADYDVPDGWDGAVAFAVRALRQLPRSKISVRAGRVAVEAISDSREQKAQLEISLRRASPDDLLITLNISAPRPVVSPFVTRFIIDENGRRFDSCVADTAAAESRIVAAAQAAGVEGQIGCMVALGAPTTRWADAVTMSIAALDDLGGGTVTLSDADIILVARTGAVEGNFDRVAGELENALPEIFALEAILPATPTQSNEGPPQFIATLSPEGLVQLRGRMSTELLNSTAENFARAKFGSADISMATRVVDGLPSNWSIRVLAGIAALSQLSNGSVVVEPADIVVRGNTGSPAASGEIIRLLIEKLGEAEEFEVSVTYVEELDPIAALPTTEECLGQIMNVTESRKIRFEPSSATIAGAGAAILDDIKEILQRCADLRIEIAGYTDSQGSEDGNQRLSQQRADAVLEGLRVRRVPVASFRSVGYGEADPIADNETADGREANRRIEFSLIVPESTEELTGLDQIEAEAALEAAAVEDTAAPEDLNE
;
A
#
# COMPACT_ATOMS: atom_id res chain seq x y z
N MET A 1 -69.86 -73.77 -56.85
CA MET A 1 -69.11 -74.55 -55.84
C MET A 1 -69.80 -74.35 -54.49
N ARG A 2 -70.29 -75.40 -53.84
CA ARG A 2 -70.89 -75.31 -52.50
C ARG A 2 -69.74 -75.37 -51.48
N LEU A 3 -69.49 -74.27 -50.76
CA LEU A 3 -68.52 -74.23 -49.67
C LEU A 3 -68.90 -75.27 -48.61
N SER A 4 -67.92 -76.02 -48.10
CA SER A 4 -68.19 -77.04 -47.08
C SER A 4 -68.69 -76.37 -45.80
N ALA A 5 -69.64 -77.01 -45.11
CA ALA A 5 -70.18 -76.49 -43.86
C ALA A 5 -69.10 -76.27 -42.77
N LEU A 6 -67.97 -76.98 -42.87
CA LEU A 6 -66.81 -76.83 -41.98
C LEU A 6 -66.09 -75.49 -42.19
N PHE A 7 -65.89 -75.06 -43.44
CA PHE A 7 -65.19 -73.82 -43.77
C PHE A 7 -65.96 -72.58 -43.28
N ILE A 8 -67.29 -72.60 -43.40
CA ILE A 8 -68.15 -71.50 -42.94
C ILE A 8 -68.07 -71.34 -41.41
N ARG A 9 -68.03 -72.45 -40.66
CA ARG A 9 -67.87 -72.42 -39.19
C ARG A 9 -66.50 -71.87 -38.79
N LEU A 10 -65.44 -72.33 -39.44
CA LEU A 10 -64.08 -71.90 -39.13
C LEU A 10 -63.85 -70.42 -39.47
N ALA A 11 -64.37 -69.96 -40.61
CA ALA A 11 -64.38 -68.55 -40.99
C ALA A 11 -65.16 -67.68 -39.98
N ALA A 12 -66.29 -68.16 -39.47
CA ALA A 12 -67.06 -67.45 -38.44
C ALA A 12 -66.30 -67.33 -37.10
N PHE A 13 -65.60 -68.39 -36.66
CA PHE A 13 -64.75 -68.33 -35.46
C PHE A 13 -63.53 -67.40 -35.66
N CYS A 14 -62.89 -67.43 -36.82
CA CYS A 14 -61.79 -66.51 -37.13
C CYS A 14 -62.26 -65.05 -37.18
N LEU A 15 -63.41 -64.77 -37.80
CA LEU A 15 -64.01 -63.44 -37.82
C LEU A 15 -64.36 -62.97 -36.40
N ALA A 16 -64.96 -63.84 -35.58
CA ALA A 16 -65.26 -63.53 -34.18
C ALA A 16 -63.98 -63.22 -33.38
N ALA A 17 -62.91 -64.01 -33.55
CA ALA A 17 -61.63 -63.77 -32.88
C ALA A 17 -61.00 -62.44 -33.29
N ILE A 18 -61.05 -62.08 -34.58
CA ILE A 18 -60.57 -60.79 -35.09
C ILE A 18 -61.40 -59.64 -34.50
N VAL A 19 -62.72 -59.75 -34.52
CA VAL A 19 -63.62 -58.73 -33.95
C VAL A 19 -63.39 -58.57 -32.45
N CYS A 20 -63.24 -59.66 -31.70
CA CYS A 20 -62.90 -59.64 -30.28
C CYS A 20 -61.53 -58.99 -30.03
N GLY A 21 -60.53 -59.28 -30.87
CA GLY A 21 -59.20 -58.67 -30.76
C GLY A 21 -59.23 -57.15 -31.01
N PHE A 22 -59.96 -56.70 -32.04
CA PHE A 22 -60.16 -55.27 -32.29
C PHE A 22 -60.95 -54.58 -31.18
N ALA A 23 -62.03 -55.21 -30.69
CA ALA A 23 -62.82 -54.67 -29.59
C ALA A 23 -61.98 -54.55 -28.30
N ALA A 24 -61.19 -55.58 -27.97
CA ALA A 24 -60.30 -55.54 -26.81
C ALA A 24 -59.24 -54.44 -26.95
N ARG A 25 -58.60 -54.32 -28.12
CA ARG A 25 -57.63 -53.25 -28.38
C ARG A 25 -58.27 -51.87 -28.27
N ALA A 26 -59.46 -51.68 -28.86
CA ALA A 26 -60.18 -50.40 -28.80
C ALA A 26 -60.58 -50.03 -27.36
N VAL A 27 -60.98 -51.00 -26.54
CA VAL A 27 -61.30 -50.77 -25.12
C VAL A 27 -60.05 -50.36 -24.35
N VAL A 28 -58.93 -51.08 -24.50
CA VAL A 28 -57.67 -50.74 -23.82
C VAL A 28 -57.22 -49.33 -24.21
N THR A 29 -57.16 -49.02 -25.51
CA THR A 29 -56.74 -47.69 -25.96
C THR A 29 -57.68 -46.59 -25.45
N THR A 30 -58.98 -46.85 -25.40
CA THR A 30 -59.95 -45.85 -24.91
C THR A 30 -59.77 -45.60 -23.40
N VAL A 31 -59.56 -46.65 -22.62
CA VAL A 31 -59.32 -46.52 -21.17
C VAL A 31 -58.01 -45.81 -20.89
N GLU A 32 -56.94 -46.18 -21.61
CA GLU A 32 -55.62 -45.58 -21.49
C GLU A 32 -55.64 -44.10 -21.82
N THR A 33 -56.18 -43.71 -22.99
CA THR A 33 -56.27 -42.30 -23.40
C THR A 33 -57.10 -41.48 -22.42
N ARG A 34 -58.23 -42.01 -21.94
CA ARG A 34 -59.05 -41.31 -20.94
C ARG A 34 -58.36 -41.17 -19.59
N SER A 35 -57.63 -42.20 -19.14
CA SER A 35 -56.90 -42.16 -17.87
C SER A 35 -55.77 -41.13 -17.91
N VAL A 36 -54.99 -41.09 -19.00
CA VAL A 36 -53.93 -40.09 -19.18
C VAL A 36 -54.50 -38.68 -19.25
N GLU A 37 -55.54 -38.46 -20.05
CA GLU A 37 -56.18 -37.14 -20.19
C GLU A 37 -56.77 -36.64 -18.87
N THR A 38 -57.49 -37.49 -18.14
CA THR A 38 -58.11 -37.11 -16.86
C THR A 38 -57.07 -36.78 -15.79
N VAL A 39 -56.01 -37.60 -15.68
CA VAL A 39 -54.93 -37.37 -14.71
C VAL A 39 -54.11 -36.15 -15.09
N GLY A 40 -53.79 -35.97 -16.38
CA GLY A 40 -53.05 -34.82 -16.89
C GLY A 40 -53.75 -33.49 -16.59
N VAL A 41 -55.05 -33.40 -16.90
CA VAL A 41 -55.87 -32.21 -16.60
C VAL A 41 -55.90 -31.94 -15.09
N ALA A 42 -56.06 -32.97 -14.27
CA ALA A 42 -56.10 -32.82 -12.81
C ALA A 42 -54.79 -32.30 -12.21
N LEU A 43 -53.65 -32.75 -12.74
CA LEU A 43 -52.34 -32.28 -12.31
C LEU A 43 -52.12 -30.82 -12.73
N GLU A 44 -52.51 -30.46 -13.95
CA GLU A 44 -52.38 -29.09 -14.44
C GLU A 44 -53.27 -28.11 -13.67
N GLU A 45 -54.53 -28.45 -13.42
CA GLU A 45 -55.48 -27.63 -12.64
C GLU A 45 -55.02 -27.40 -11.19
N GLN A 46 -54.29 -28.35 -10.60
CA GLN A 46 -53.78 -28.25 -9.22
C GLN A 46 -52.36 -27.66 -9.15
N GLY A 47 -51.83 -27.15 -10.27
CA GLY A 47 -50.52 -26.50 -10.31
C GLY A 47 -49.34 -27.47 -10.24
N HIS A 48 -49.53 -28.72 -10.66
CA HIS A 48 -48.51 -29.77 -10.75
C HIS A 48 -47.99 -29.93 -12.18
N ALA A 49 -47.80 -28.82 -12.90
CA ALA A 49 -47.37 -28.81 -14.31
C ALA A 49 -45.97 -29.41 -14.55
N PHE A 50 -45.17 -29.60 -13.50
CA PHE A 50 -43.88 -30.29 -13.56
C PHE A 50 -44.02 -31.81 -13.73
N ALA A 51 -45.22 -32.38 -13.49
CA ALA A 51 -45.50 -33.81 -13.60
C ALA A 51 -46.20 -34.13 -14.94
N SER A 52 -45.50 -34.86 -15.80
CA SER A 52 -46.02 -35.42 -17.04
C SER A 52 -46.62 -36.81 -16.81
N VAL A 53 -47.61 -37.18 -17.63
CA VAL A 53 -48.39 -38.42 -17.46
C VAL A 53 -48.28 -39.30 -18.69
N LEU A 54 -47.88 -40.56 -18.48
CA LEU A 54 -47.80 -41.60 -19.50
C LEU A 54 -48.77 -42.74 -19.16
N GLY A 55 -49.43 -43.30 -20.16
CA GLY A 55 -50.29 -44.47 -20.03
C GLY A 55 -49.58 -45.73 -20.50
N ASP A 56 -49.70 -46.82 -19.74
CA ASP A 56 -49.35 -48.17 -20.19
C ASP A 56 -50.47 -49.14 -19.80
N GLY A 57 -51.41 -49.35 -20.74
CA GLY A 57 -52.59 -50.18 -20.54
C GLY A 57 -53.49 -49.67 -19.41
N LEU A 58 -53.36 -50.27 -18.22
CA LEU A 58 -54.09 -49.81 -17.02
C LEU A 58 -53.22 -48.95 -16.09
N GLN A 59 -51.90 -48.92 -16.25
CA GLN A 59 -51.02 -48.14 -15.38
C GLN A 59 -50.89 -46.70 -15.88
N VAL A 60 -50.67 -45.79 -14.94
CA VAL A 60 -50.39 -44.38 -15.18
C VAL A 60 -49.04 -44.07 -14.55
N ILE A 61 -48.07 -43.69 -15.37
CA ILE A 61 -46.70 -43.38 -14.94
C ILE A 61 -46.56 -41.87 -14.89
N LEU A 62 -46.13 -41.34 -13.74
CA LEU A 62 -45.81 -39.93 -13.54
C LEU A 62 -44.31 -39.73 -13.72
N GLU A 63 -43.91 -38.83 -14.62
CA GLU A 63 -42.52 -38.48 -14.88
C GLU A 63 -42.32 -36.97 -14.80
N GLY A 64 -41.14 -36.53 -14.36
CA GLY A 64 -40.81 -35.11 -14.24
C GLY A 64 -40.00 -34.80 -12.99
N GLU A 65 -39.62 -33.55 -12.82
CA GLU A 65 -38.78 -33.08 -11.72
C GLU A 65 -39.59 -32.15 -10.81
N ALA A 66 -39.79 -32.58 -9.56
CA ALA A 66 -40.58 -31.85 -8.59
C ALA A 66 -39.71 -30.82 -7.83
N PRO A 67 -40.17 -29.58 -7.63
CA PRO A 67 -39.41 -28.56 -6.88
C PRO A 67 -39.18 -28.89 -5.40
N SER A 68 -39.94 -29.84 -4.83
CA SER A 68 -39.75 -30.33 -3.47
C SER A 68 -40.44 -31.69 -3.29
N GLU A 69 -40.01 -32.43 -2.28
CA GLU A 69 -40.62 -33.72 -1.94
C GLU A 69 -42.11 -33.62 -1.56
N ALA A 70 -42.51 -32.50 -0.94
CA ALA A 70 -43.90 -32.22 -0.63
C ALA A 70 -44.77 -32.05 -1.90
N MET A 71 -44.23 -31.40 -2.93
CA MET A 71 -44.94 -31.21 -4.21
C MET A 71 -45.02 -32.51 -5.00
N ARG A 72 -43.94 -33.32 -4.99
CA ARG A 72 -43.93 -34.67 -5.58
C ARG A 72 -45.03 -35.55 -4.99
N PHE A 73 -45.15 -35.56 -3.66
CA PHE A 73 -46.17 -36.35 -2.97
C PHE A 73 -47.61 -35.87 -3.27
N ARG A 74 -47.82 -34.55 -3.37
CA ARG A 74 -49.12 -33.99 -3.77
C ARG A 74 -49.51 -34.41 -5.18
N ALA A 75 -48.59 -34.36 -6.13
CA ALA A 75 -48.85 -34.81 -7.50
C ALA A 75 -49.27 -36.29 -7.56
N ILE A 76 -48.59 -37.18 -6.83
CA ILE A 76 -48.96 -38.61 -6.75
C ILE A 76 -50.36 -38.78 -6.16
N SER A 77 -50.66 -38.05 -5.08
CA SER A 77 -51.96 -38.09 -4.42
C SER A 77 -53.10 -37.61 -5.34
N THR A 78 -52.85 -36.53 -6.11
CA THR A 78 -53.80 -36.00 -7.10
C THR A 78 -54.08 -37.02 -8.22
N ALA A 79 -53.04 -37.69 -8.73
CA ALA A 79 -53.21 -38.76 -9.72
C ALA A 79 -53.98 -39.96 -9.15
N GLY A 80 -53.68 -40.37 -7.92
CA GLY A 80 -54.39 -41.45 -7.20
C GLY A 80 -55.84 -41.13 -6.80
N GLY A 81 -56.25 -39.85 -6.91
CA GLY A 81 -57.64 -39.43 -6.78
C GLY A 81 -58.47 -39.60 -8.05
N MET A 82 -57.81 -39.61 -9.22
CA MET A 82 -58.46 -39.73 -10.53
C MET A 82 -58.50 -41.17 -11.05
N VAL A 83 -57.51 -41.97 -10.69
CA VAL A 83 -57.43 -43.42 -10.98
C VAL A 83 -57.07 -44.17 -9.70
N ASP A 84 -57.36 -45.46 -9.63
CA ASP A 84 -56.98 -46.29 -8.47
C ASP A 84 -55.48 -46.13 -8.15
N ALA A 85 -55.16 -45.79 -6.90
CA ALA A 85 -53.79 -45.51 -6.46
C ALA A 85 -52.81 -46.66 -6.72
N SER A 86 -53.28 -47.92 -6.78
CA SER A 86 -52.45 -49.07 -7.15
C SER A 86 -51.98 -49.09 -8.61
N ARG A 87 -52.57 -48.23 -9.45
CA ARG A 87 -52.25 -48.08 -10.88
C ARG A 87 -51.28 -46.93 -11.15
N VAL A 88 -51.00 -46.08 -10.15
CA VAL A 88 -50.10 -44.93 -10.30
C VAL A 88 -48.67 -45.37 -9.99
N ILE A 89 -47.78 -45.20 -10.96
CA ILE A 89 -46.35 -45.46 -10.84
C ILE A 89 -45.63 -44.11 -10.81
N ASP A 90 -44.85 -43.89 -9.77
CA ASP A 90 -44.11 -42.66 -9.57
C ASP A 90 -42.67 -42.83 -10.04
N ASN A 91 -42.31 -42.12 -11.11
CA ASN A 91 -40.99 -42.05 -11.70
C ASN A 91 -40.46 -40.60 -11.72
N MET A 92 -40.96 -39.75 -10.82
CA MET A 92 -40.53 -38.36 -10.69
C MET A 92 -39.28 -38.23 -9.80
N THR A 93 -38.41 -37.28 -10.14
CA THR A 93 -37.25 -36.85 -9.32
C THR A 93 -37.57 -35.58 -8.54
N VAL A 94 -36.70 -35.17 -7.61
CA VAL A 94 -36.81 -33.90 -6.86
C VAL A 94 -35.60 -33.05 -7.22
N GLU A 95 -35.81 -31.76 -7.48
CA GLU A 95 -34.75 -30.78 -7.74
C GLU A 95 -33.83 -30.64 -6.53
N ASP A 96 -32.51 -30.79 -6.72
CA ASP A 96 -31.52 -30.69 -5.64
C ASP A 96 -31.49 -29.26 -5.08
N SER A 97 -31.60 -29.12 -3.76
CA SER A 97 -31.51 -27.81 -3.11
C SER A 97 -30.08 -27.27 -3.23
N ALA A 98 -29.91 -26.07 -3.79
CA ALA A 98 -28.62 -25.41 -3.92
C ALA A 98 -27.85 -25.44 -2.58
N GLY A 99 -26.59 -25.89 -2.62
CA GLY A 99 -25.76 -26.06 -1.43
C GLY A 99 -25.62 -24.78 -0.61
N ILE A 100 -25.58 -24.93 0.72
CA ILE A 100 -25.38 -23.82 1.65
C ILE A 100 -23.98 -23.25 1.39
N VAL A 101 -23.90 -22.03 0.85
CA VAL A 101 -22.64 -21.32 0.64
C VAL A 101 -22.08 -20.94 2.01
N ALA A 102 -20.78 -21.24 2.24
CA ALA A 102 -20.11 -20.88 3.48
C ALA A 102 -20.12 -19.36 3.69
N PRO A 103 -20.34 -18.87 4.92
CA PRO A 103 -20.24 -17.45 5.23
C PRO A 103 -18.78 -16.97 5.10
N GLU A 104 -18.58 -15.69 4.83
CA GLU A 104 -17.24 -15.11 4.87
C GLU A 104 -16.71 -15.05 6.31
N PHE A 105 -15.59 -15.72 6.55
CA PHE A 105 -14.87 -15.62 7.81
C PHE A 105 -14.11 -14.30 7.89
N SER A 106 -14.26 -13.60 9.02
CA SER A 106 -13.59 -12.33 9.28
C SER A 106 -13.23 -12.19 10.76
N LEU A 107 -12.08 -11.60 11.03
CA LEU A 107 -11.59 -11.34 12.39
C LEU A 107 -11.07 -9.91 12.44
N GLU A 108 -11.61 -9.09 13.32
CA GLU A 108 -11.11 -7.76 13.63
C GLU A 108 -10.50 -7.74 15.03
N ILE A 109 -9.30 -7.19 15.12
CA ILE A 109 -8.55 -7.02 16.37
C ILE A 109 -8.31 -5.53 16.57
N LEU A 110 -8.86 -4.99 17.65
CA LEU A 110 -8.68 -3.62 18.09
C LEU A 110 -7.73 -3.60 19.28
N ARG A 111 -6.64 -2.84 19.19
CA ARG A 111 -5.69 -2.65 20.29
C ARG A 111 -5.44 -1.17 20.54
N ASN A 112 -5.51 -0.78 21.79
CA ASN A 112 -5.16 0.55 22.27
C ASN A 112 -4.54 0.47 23.67
N ASP A 113 -4.23 1.63 24.25
CA ASP A 113 -3.59 1.72 25.58
C ASP A 113 -4.47 1.12 26.72
N SER A 114 -5.77 0.93 26.50
CA SER A 114 -6.70 0.36 27.49
C SER A 114 -6.86 -1.16 27.40
N GLY A 115 -6.42 -1.79 26.30
CA GLY A 115 -6.47 -3.23 26.11
C GLY A 115 -6.73 -3.69 24.67
N ILE A 116 -7.22 -4.92 24.54
CA ILE A 116 -7.45 -5.60 23.25
C ILE A 116 -8.92 -6.07 23.16
N SER A 117 -9.56 -5.82 22.04
CA SER A 117 -10.90 -6.35 21.71
C SER A 117 -10.84 -7.13 20.40
N ILE A 118 -11.50 -8.28 20.36
CA ILE A 118 -11.63 -9.10 19.15
C ILE A 118 -13.09 -9.31 18.78
N ILE A 119 -13.39 -9.21 17.50
CA ILE A 119 -14.76 -9.27 16.96
C ILE A 119 -14.71 -10.04 15.63
N GLY A 120 -15.69 -10.92 15.36
CA GLY A 120 -15.76 -11.60 14.07
C GLY A 120 -16.35 -12.99 14.08
N LEU A 121 -16.29 -13.64 12.92
CA LEU A 121 -16.71 -15.02 12.68
C LEU A 121 -15.49 -15.82 12.23
N ILE A 122 -15.16 -16.89 12.96
CA ILE A 122 -14.02 -17.77 12.67
C ILE A 122 -14.49 -19.21 12.42
N PRO A 123 -13.74 -20.03 11.66
CA PRO A 123 -14.04 -21.45 11.49
C PRO A 123 -14.00 -22.20 12.82
N ALA A 124 -14.90 -23.18 13.01
CA ALA A 124 -14.92 -23.99 14.23
C ALA A 124 -13.66 -24.86 14.41
N LEU A 125 -12.96 -25.18 13.32
CA LEU A 125 -11.69 -25.91 13.33
C LEU A 125 -10.48 -25.03 13.66
N SER A 126 -10.64 -23.70 13.73
CA SER A 126 -9.57 -22.79 14.15
C SER A 126 -9.38 -22.83 15.67
N ASP A 127 -8.13 -22.71 16.12
CA ASP A 127 -7.78 -22.74 17.54
C ASP A 127 -8.12 -21.40 18.24
N ARG A 128 -9.39 -21.22 18.59
CA ARG A 128 -9.88 -20.02 19.28
C ARG A 128 -9.23 -19.84 20.65
N ASP A 129 -9.03 -20.93 21.38
CA ASP A 129 -8.56 -20.88 22.76
C ASP A 129 -7.09 -20.40 22.80
N ASP A 130 -6.23 -20.93 21.91
CA ASP A 130 -4.84 -20.47 21.77
C ASP A 130 -4.74 -18.99 21.32
N LEU A 131 -5.61 -18.57 20.39
CA LEU A 131 -5.69 -17.17 19.96
C LEU A 131 -6.06 -16.26 21.13
N THR A 132 -7.10 -16.60 21.88
CA THR A 132 -7.57 -15.81 23.03
C THR A 132 -6.55 -15.77 24.15
N GLU A 133 -5.86 -16.88 24.45
CA GLU A 133 -4.77 -16.93 25.43
C GLU A 133 -3.61 -16.01 25.01
N THR A 134 -3.15 -16.15 23.76
CA THR A 134 -2.07 -15.32 23.21
C THR A 134 -2.38 -13.83 23.26
N LEU A 135 -3.62 -13.44 22.96
CA LEU A 135 -4.03 -12.04 22.99
C LEU A 135 -4.23 -11.52 24.42
N THR A 136 -4.70 -12.35 25.33
CA THR A 136 -4.82 -12.01 26.76
C THR A 136 -3.44 -11.73 27.37
N ASP A 137 -2.46 -12.59 27.11
CA ASP A 137 -1.07 -12.39 27.53
C ASP A 137 -0.47 -11.10 26.96
N MET A 138 -0.82 -10.76 25.71
CA MET A 138 -0.34 -9.56 25.04
C MET A 138 -0.97 -8.27 25.57
N ALA A 139 -2.21 -8.33 26.06
CA ALA A 139 -2.89 -7.22 26.68
C ALA A 139 -2.21 -6.88 28.04
N GLY A 140 -1.85 -7.92 28.81
CA GLY A 140 -1.17 -7.83 30.10
C GLY A 140 -2.12 -7.71 31.29
N GLU A 141 -1.64 -8.11 32.49
CA GLU A 141 -2.45 -8.38 33.70
C GLU A 141 -3.40 -7.26 34.18
N ASN A 142 -3.18 -6.00 33.78
CA ASN A 142 -3.98 -4.83 34.20
C ASN A 142 -4.83 -4.21 33.08
N SER A 143 -4.91 -4.84 31.90
CA SER A 143 -5.62 -4.31 30.74
C SER A 143 -6.92 -5.07 30.47
N ASN A 144 -7.86 -4.44 29.77
CA ASN A 144 -9.14 -5.07 29.46
C ASN A 144 -9.02 -5.92 28.19
N PHE A 145 -9.40 -7.19 28.26
CA PHE A 145 -9.58 -8.04 27.09
C PHE A 145 -11.07 -8.30 26.86
N ALA A 146 -11.55 -8.07 25.64
CA ALA A 146 -12.94 -8.29 25.25
C ALA A 146 -13.02 -9.24 24.04
N ASP A 147 -13.77 -10.33 24.19
CA ASP A 147 -13.96 -11.36 23.15
C ASP A 147 -15.42 -11.38 22.68
N PHE A 148 -15.61 -11.02 21.41
CA PHE A 148 -16.88 -11.07 20.69
C PHE A 148 -16.81 -11.99 19.46
N LEU A 149 -15.96 -13.02 19.49
CA LEU A 149 -15.87 -14.00 18.41
C LEU A 149 -17.02 -14.99 18.42
N THR A 150 -17.47 -15.30 17.22
CA THR A 150 -18.45 -16.35 16.92
C THR A 150 -17.81 -17.42 16.04
N THR A 151 -18.35 -18.63 16.05
CA THR A 151 -17.82 -19.77 15.27
C THR A 151 -18.88 -20.33 14.32
N ALA A 152 -18.45 -20.80 13.16
CA ALA A 152 -19.29 -21.56 12.22
C ALA A 152 -18.60 -22.84 11.75
N ASP A 153 -19.39 -23.91 11.60
CA ASP A 153 -18.92 -25.26 11.25
C ASP A 153 -18.85 -25.44 9.72
N TYR A 154 -17.78 -24.90 9.12
CA TYR A 154 -17.41 -25.05 7.71
C TYR A 154 -15.90 -25.28 7.59
N ASP A 155 -15.46 -25.74 6.43
CA ASP A 155 -14.03 -25.91 6.12
C ASP A 155 -13.26 -24.58 6.25
N VAL A 156 -12.01 -24.67 6.71
CA VAL A 156 -11.12 -23.51 6.85
C VAL A 156 -10.70 -23.05 5.46
N PRO A 157 -10.95 -21.77 5.07
CA PRO A 157 -10.50 -21.26 3.79
C PRO A 157 -8.97 -21.22 3.68
N ASP A 158 -8.45 -21.37 2.46
CA ASP A 158 -7.03 -21.23 2.19
C ASP A 158 -6.49 -19.86 2.64
N GLY A 159 -5.29 -19.86 3.24
CA GLY A 159 -4.61 -18.64 3.73
C GLY A 159 -5.18 -18.06 5.03
N TRP A 160 -6.22 -18.63 5.63
CA TRP A 160 -6.82 -18.14 6.89
C TRP A 160 -5.83 -18.18 8.07
N ASP A 161 -5.21 -19.34 8.33
CA ASP A 161 -4.29 -19.50 9.47
C ASP A 161 -3.04 -18.61 9.32
N GLY A 162 -2.54 -18.47 8.09
CA GLY A 162 -1.45 -17.55 7.77
C GLY A 162 -1.80 -16.09 8.04
N ALA A 163 -3.04 -15.69 7.71
CA ALA A 163 -3.56 -14.35 7.97
C ALA A 163 -3.67 -14.06 9.48
N VAL A 164 -4.22 -14.99 10.26
CA VAL A 164 -4.34 -14.87 11.71
C VAL A 164 -2.95 -14.81 12.38
N ALA A 165 -2.02 -15.68 11.97
CA ALA A 165 -0.66 -15.70 12.51
C ALA A 165 0.10 -14.38 12.21
N PHE A 166 -0.07 -13.83 11.01
CA PHE A 166 0.50 -12.52 10.66
C PHE A 166 -0.13 -11.40 11.51
N ALA A 167 -1.47 -11.41 11.68
CA ALA A 167 -2.17 -10.41 12.48
C ALA A 167 -1.66 -10.37 13.93
N VAL A 168 -1.49 -11.54 14.58
CA VAL A 168 -0.92 -11.64 15.93
C VAL A 168 0.51 -11.09 15.99
N ARG A 169 1.34 -11.36 14.97
CA ARG A 169 2.72 -10.84 14.89
C ARG A 169 2.76 -9.33 14.68
N ALA A 170 1.88 -8.80 13.83
CA ALA A 170 1.75 -7.37 13.59
C ALA A 170 1.29 -6.66 14.86
N LEU A 171 0.30 -7.23 15.56
CA LEU A 171 -0.24 -6.70 16.80
C LEU A 171 0.84 -6.49 17.88
N ARG A 172 1.84 -7.39 17.97
CA ARG A 172 2.97 -7.25 18.91
C ARG A 172 3.80 -5.98 18.71
N GLN A 173 3.88 -5.49 17.47
CA GLN A 173 4.65 -4.29 17.11
C GLN A 173 3.78 -3.02 17.11
N LEU A 174 2.45 -3.16 17.14
CA LEU A 174 1.50 -2.08 16.93
C LEU A 174 0.58 -1.88 18.14
N PRO A 175 1.01 -1.13 19.16
CA PRO A 175 0.24 -0.94 20.40
C PRO A 175 -1.05 -0.12 20.21
N ARG A 176 -1.20 0.58 19.08
CA ARG A 176 -2.40 1.36 18.72
C ARG A 176 -2.78 1.01 17.29
N SER A 177 -3.64 0.01 17.13
CA SER A 177 -3.99 -0.53 15.82
C SER A 177 -5.38 -1.14 15.76
N LYS A 178 -5.90 -1.18 14.54
CA LYS A 178 -7.00 -2.01 14.09
C LYS A 178 -6.45 -2.94 13.01
N ILE A 179 -6.61 -4.25 13.21
CA ILE A 179 -6.19 -5.26 12.24
C ILE A 179 -7.42 -6.04 11.82
N SER A 180 -7.76 -5.99 10.53
CA SER A 180 -8.87 -6.74 9.94
C SER A 180 -8.31 -7.90 9.10
N VAL A 181 -8.77 -9.10 9.40
CA VAL A 181 -8.28 -10.37 8.84
C VAL A 181 -9.41 -11.04 8.07
N ARG A 182 -9.11 -11.49 6.86
CA ARG A 182 -9.93 -12.36 6.01
C ARG A 182 -9.06 -13.46 5.43
N ALA A 183 -9.66 -14.47 4.82
CA ALA A 183 -8.93 -15.51 4.09
C ALA A 183 -7.98 -14.86 3.05
N GLY A 184 -6.68 -15.10 3.18
CA GLY A 184 -5.66 -14.56 2.27
C GLY A 184 -5.47 -13.04 2.30
N ARG A 185 -6.08 -12.28 3.24
CA ARG A 185 -5.94 -10.81 3.32
C ARG A 185 -5.90 -10.26 4.73
N VAL A 186 -4.97 -9.34 5.01
CA VAL A 186 -4.89 -8.58 6.26
C VAL A 186 -4.77 -7.08 5.98
N ALA A 187 -5.68 -6.30 6.54
CA ALA A 187 -5.59 -4.84 6.56
C ALA A 187 -5.13 -4.39 7.95
N VAL A 188 -4.13 -3.52 8.00
CA VAL A 188 -3.57 -2.96 9.23
C VAL A 188 -3.71 -1.46 9.19
N GLU A 189 -4.52 -0.91 10.10
CA GLU A 189 -4.59 0.51 10.40
C GLU A 189 -3.88 0.76 11.73
N ALA A 190 -2.88 1.65 11.75
CA ALA A 190 -2.11 1.90 12.96
C ALA A 190 -1.63 3.34 13.09
N ILE A 191 -1.26 3.70 14.32
CA ILE A 191 -0.64 4.98 14.65
C ILE A 191 0.77 4.68 15.17
N SER A 192 1.79 5.30 14.57
CA SER A 192 3.17 5.29 15.07
C SER A 192 3.43 6.48 16.01
N ASP A 193 4.54 6.45 16.72
CA ASP A 193 5.02 7.55 17.58
C ASP A 193 5.78 8.62 16.79
N SER A 194 6.44 8.22 15.70
CA SER A 194 7.22 9.12 14.83
C SER A 194 7.21 8.68 13.35
N ARG A 195 7.74 9.54 12.47
CA ARG A 195 7.89 9.22 11.04
C ARG A 195 8.92 8.12 10.81
N GLU A 196 10.00 8.12 11.57
CA GLU A 196 11.07 7.12 11.51
C GLU A 196 10.52 5.76 11.96
N GLN A 197 9.75 5.74 13.07
CA GLN A 197 9.11 4.52 13.54
C GLN A 197 8.07 4.01 12.52
N LYS A 198 7.29 4.90 11.88
CA LYS A 198 6.39 4.54 10.78
C LYS A 198 7.14 3.79 9.68
N ALA A 199 8.23 4.37 9.16
CA ALA A 199 9.01 3.75 8.10
C ALA A 199 9.59 2.39 8.52
N GLN A 200 10.11 2.28 9.75
CA GLN A 200 10.61 1.02 10.29
C GLN A 200 9.51 -0.06 10.41
N LEU A 201 8.32 0.32 10.88
CA LEU A 201 7.16 -0.58 11.00
C LEU A 201 6.67 -1.05 9.63
N GLU A 202 6.59 -0.16 8.64
CA GLU A 202 6.20 -0.54 7.28
C GLU A 202 7.20 -1.55 6.68
N ILE A 203 8.50 -1.33 6.87
CA ILE A 203 9.54 -2.25 6.41
C ILE A 203 9.46 -3.58 7.17
N SER A 204 9.33 -3.56 8.50
CA SER A 204 9.33 -4.78 9.32
C SER A 204 8.10 -5.65 9.05
N LEU A 205 6.92 -5.03 8.88
CA LEU A 205 5.67 -5.73 8.60
C LEU A 205 5.65 -6.29 7.18
N ARG A 206 6.16 -5.55 6.18
CA ARG A 206 6.29 -6.07 4.81
C ARG A 206 7.22 -7.28 4.75
N ARG A 207 8.36 -7.24 5.45
CA ARG A 207 9.31 -8.38 5.57
C ARG A 207 8.74 -9.58 6.32
N ALA A 208 7.74 -9.38 7.17
CA ALA A 208 7.13 -10.44 7.97
C ALA A 208 5.90 -11.08 7.30
N SER A 209 5.53 -10.60 6.10
CA SER A 209 4.40 -11.09 5.29
C SER A 209 4.64 -12.50 4.78
N PRO A 210 3.68 -13.43 4.94
CA PRO A 210 3.60 -14.65 4.15
C PRO A 210 3.34 -14.35 2.65
N ASP A 211 3.62 -15.34 1.80
CA ASP A 211 3.68 -15.19 0.34
C ASP A 211 2.30 -15.24 -0.33
N ASP A 212 1.37 -15.95 0.31
CA ASP A 212 -0.03 -16.14 -0.04
C ASP A 212 -0.96 -15.07 0.56
N LEU A 213 -0.41 -14.08 1.29
CA LEU A 213 -1.18 -13.10 2.06
C LEU A 213 -1.15 -11.71 1.43
N LEU A 214 -2.32 -11.11 1.21
CA LEU A 214 -2.47 -9.73 0.76
C LEU A 214 -2.47 -8.78 1.94
N ILE A 215 -1.52 -7.83 2.00
CA ILE A 215 -1.42 -6.90 3.13
C ILE A 215 -1.60 -5.47 2.68
N THR A 216 -2.55 -4.79 3.32
CA THR A 216 -2.71 -3.34 3.22
C THR A 216 -2.24 -2.70 4.52
N LEU A 217 -1.24 -1.80 4.45
CA LEU A 217 -0.71 -1.07 5.59
C LEU A 217 -1.11 0.41 5.49
N ASN A 218 -1.89 0.88 6.45
CA ASN A 218 -2.23 2.29 6.62
C ASN A 218 -1.72 2.77 7.99
N ILE A 219 -0.44 3.17 8.04
CA ILE A 219 0.20 3.65 9.26
C ILE A 219 0.30 5.17 9.21
N SER A 220 -0.28 5.85 10.19
CA SER A 220 -0.20 7.30 10.34
C SER A 220 0.85 7.67 11.40
N ALA A 221 1.57 8.78 11.19
CA ALA A 221 2.54 9.31 12.13
C ALA A 221 2.10 10.70 12.61
N PRO A 222 2.26 11.03 13.90
CA PRO A 222 2.02 12.37 14.42
C PRO A 222 2.82 13.42 13.65
N ARG A 223 2.22 14.61 13.50
CA ARG A 223 2.94 15.75 12.93
C ARG A 223 4.08 16.15 13.87
N PRO A 224 5.28 16.44 13.35
CA PRO A 224 6.39 16.87 14.19
C PRO A 224 6.03 18.18 14.88
N VAL A 225 6.39 18.31 16.16
CA VAL A 225 6.35 19.58 16.88
C VAL A 225 7.68 20.27 16.66
N VAL A 226 7.67 21.49 16.15
CA VAL A 226 8.89 22.25 15.86
C VAL A 226 8.88 23.56 16.62
N SER A 227 10.03 23.91 17.21
CA SER A 227 10.28 25.17 17.90
C SER A 227 11.77 25.51 17.76
N PRO A 228 12.14 26.72 17.33
CA PRO A 228 11.24 27.80 16.87
C PRO A 228 10.50 27.43 15.58
N PHE A 229 9.32 28.00 15.38
CA PHE A 229 8.49 27.80 14.18
C PHE A 229 8.93 28.79 13.11
N VAL A 230 9.78 28.32 12.18
CA VAL A 230 10.53 29.22 11.28
C VAL A 230 10.17 29.04 9.81
N THR A 231 9.88 30.14 9.12
CA THR A 231 9.85 30.22 7.65
C THR A 231 10.78 31.33 7.17
N ARG A 232 11.71 31.00 6.27
CA ARG A 232 12.70 31.92 5.71
C ARG A 232 12.64 31.89 4.18
N PHE A 233 12.42 33.05 3.58
CA PHE A 233 12.28 33.25 2.15
C PHE A 233 13.29 34.28 1.64
N ILE A 234 13.95 33.98 0.52
CA ILE A 234 15.07 34.77 -0.02
C ILE A 234 14.83 35.12 -1.48
N ILE A 235 15.20 36.36 -1.85
CA ILE A 235 15.26 36.86 -3.24
C ILE A 235 16.66 37.46 -3.48
N ASP A 236 17.54 36.68 -4.11
CA ASP A 236 18.92 37.07 -4.40
C ASP A 236 19.25 36.91 -5.90
N GLU A 237 20.54 36.89 -6.26
CA GLU A 237 20.99 36.70 -7.64
C GLU A 237 20.79 35.27 -8.16
N ASN A 238 20.66 34.28 -7.27
CA ASN A 238 20.42 32.87 -7.60
C ASN A 238 18.92 32.57 -7.79
N GLY A 239 18.06 33.56 -7.57
CA GLY A 239 16.62 33.46 -7.76
C GLY A 239 15.84 33.57 -6.44
N ARG A 240 14.60 33.09 -6.48
CA ARG A 240 13.65 33.13 -5.37
C ARG A 240 13.49 31.73 -4.80
N ARG A 241 13.59 31.55 -3.49
CA ARG A 241 13.49 30.21 -2.86
C ARG A 241 13.10 30.30 -1.39
N PHE A 242 12.59 29.19 -0.86
CA PHE A 242 12.55 28.95 0.58
C PHE A 242 13.85 28.29 1.03
N ASP A 243 14.49 28.88 2.02
CA ASP A 243 15.58 28.24 2.76
C ASP A 243 15.00 27.33 3.86
N SER A 244 13.90 27.76 4.49
CA SER A 244 13.05 26.95 5.39
C SER A 244 11.59 27.29 5.16
N CYS A 245 10.71 26.30 5.05
CA CYS A 245 9.26 26.53 5.05
C CYS A 245 8.54 25.56 5.97
N VAL A 246 7.75 26.11 6.89
CA VAL A 246 6.90 25.35 7.81
C VAL A 246 5.47 25.91 7.77
N ALA A 247 4.49 25.02 7.73
CA ALA A 247 3.07 25.35 7.77
C ALA A 247 2.38 24.62 8.93
N ASP A 248 1.36 25.23 9.52
CA ASP A 248 0.58 24.64 10.62
C ASP A 248 -0.49 23.66 10.14
N THR A 249 -0.93 23.79 8.88
CA THR A 249 -1.93 22.94 8.22
C THR A 249 -1.62 22.76 6.72
N ALA A 250 -2.16 21.72 6.10
CA ALA A 250 -2.05 21.52 4.64
C ALA A 250 -2.69 22.66 3.83
N ALA A 251 -3.76 23.27 4.37
CA ALA A 251 -4.38 24.45 3.75
C ALA A 251 -3.47 25.69 3.84
N ALA A 252 -2.77 25.87 4.96
CA ALA A 252 -1.77 26.93 5.10
C ALA A 252 -0.57 26.71 4.17
N GLU A 253 -0.06 25.48 4.07
CA GLU A 253 0.98 25.11 3.10
C GLU A 253 0.58 25.51 1.68
N SER A 254 -0.62 25.11 1.24
CA SER A 254 -1.10 25.41 -0.11
C SER A 254 -1.13 26.91 -0.39
N ARG A 255 -1.52 27.74 0.60
CA ARG A 255 -1.52 29.21 0.47
C ARG A 255 -0.12 29.80 0.42
N ILE A 256 0.79 29.30 1.25
CA ILE A 256 2.19 29.77 1.29
C ILE A 256 2.90 29.42 -0.03
N VAL A 257 2.73 28.20 -0.52
CA VAL A 257 3.30 27.75 -1.80
C VAL A 257 2.72 28.58 -2.96
N ALA A 258 1.42 28.84 -2.97
CA ALA A 258 0.79 29.68 -3.99
C ALA A 258 1.34 31.12 -3.98
N ALA A 259 1.60 31.70 -2.80
CA ALA A 259 2.21 33.03 -2.70
C ALA A 259 3.65 33.05 -3.21
N ALA A 260 4.44 32.01 -2.92
CA ALA A 260 5.80 31.88 -3.42
C ALA A 260 5.85 31.68 -4.95
N GLN A 261 4.93 30.88 -5.50
CA GLN A 261 4.77 30.73 -6.95
C GLN A 261 4.33 32.03 -7.63
N ALA A 262 3.43 32.79 -7.00
CA ALA A 262 3.03 34.11 -7.48
C ALA A 262 4.20 35.12 -7.44
N ALA A 263 5.05 35.01 -6.42
CA ALA A 263 6.31 35.73 -6.36
C ALA A 263 7.34 35.17 -7.36
N GLY A 264 7.11 34.09 -8.10
CA GLY A 264 7.99 33.60 -9.17
C GLY A 264 9.10 32.64 -8.74
N VAL A 265 8.86 31.81 -7.70
CA VAL A 265 9.69 30.62 -7.44
C VAL A 265 9.40 29.55 -8.50
N GLU A 266 10.45 28.93 -9.04
CA GLU A 266 10.36 27.85 -10.03
C GLU A 266 10.56 26.47 -9.37
N GLY A 267 9.85 25.44 -9.86
CA GLY A 267 9.99 24.04 -9.41
C GLY A 267 8.86 23.51 -8.50
N GLN A 268 8.98 22.25 -8.07
CA GLN A 268 8.11 21.68 -7.04
C GLN A 268 8.56 22.17 -5.67
N ILE A 269 7.67 22.90 -4.98
CA ILE A 269 7.93 23.53 -3.68
C ILE A 269 6.96 22.90 -2.68
N GLY A 270 7.46 22.47 -1.53
CA GLY A 270 6.65 21.96 -0.43
C GLY A 270 7.05 22.62 0.88
N CYS A 271 6.11 22.72 1.82
CA CYS A 271 6.37 23.23 3.16
C CYS A 271 6.13 22.11 4.18
N MET A 272 7.01 21.99 5.16
CA MET A 272 6.82 20.99 6.21
C MET A 272 5.58 21.33 7.02
N VAL A 273 4.57 20.46 7.03
CA VAL A 273 3.41 20.62 7.92
C VAL A 273 3.77 20.13 9.33
N ALA A 274 3.79 21.04 10.30
CA ALA A 274 4.24 20.80 11.67
C ALA A 274 3.34 21.50 12.71
N LEU A 275 3.43 21.06 13.96
CA LEU A 275 2.83 21.71 15.13
C LEU A 275 3.82 22.70 15.75
N GLY A 276 3.32 23.71 16.46
CA GLY A 276 4.16 24.72 17.14
C GLY A 276 3.95 26.17 16.65
N ALA A 277 3.07 26.38 15.67
CA ALA A 277 2.79 27.73 15.19
C ALA A 277 2.21 28.62 16.31
N PRO A 278 2.66 29.89 16.40
CA PRO A 278 2.21 30.82 17.44
C PRO A 278 0.75 31.28 17.25
N THR A 279 0.22 31.14 16.04
CA THR A 279 -1.15 31.53 15.66
C THR A 279 -1.65 30.75 14.45
N THR A 280 -2.97 30.62 14.33
CA THR A 280 -3.64 30.06 13.13
C THR A 280 -3.53 30.99 11.91
N ARG A 281 -3.07 32.24 12.11
CA ARG A 281 -2.83 33.22 11.05
C ARG A 281 -1.39 33.22 10.53
N TRP A 282 -0.62 32.17 10.82
CA TRP A 282 0.78 32.03 10.38
C TRP A 282 0.94 32.23 8.87
N ALA A 283 0.15 31.52 8.06
CA ALA A 283 0.20 31.67 6.61
C ALA A 283 -0.15 33.08 6.13
N ASP A 284 -1.00 33.84 6.84
CA ASP A 284 -1.27 35.23 6.47
C ASP A 284 0.01 36.07 6.58
N ALA A 285 0.72 35.97 7.70
CA ALA A 285 1.98 36.69 7.92
C ALA A 285 3.06 36.28 6.91
N VAL A 286 3.21 34.98 6.64
CA VAL A 286 4.17 34.48 5.64
C VAL A 286 3.84 35.01 4.24
N THR A 287 2.58 34.92 3.80
CA THR A 287 2.17 35.39 2.46
C THR A 287 2.32 36.91 2.30
N MET A 288 1.99 37.70 3.33
CA MET A 288 2.22 39.15 3.35
C MET A 288 3.72 39.49 3.29
N SER A 289 4.54 38.74 4.04
CA SER A 289 5.99 38.92 4.07
C SER A 289 6.67 38.60 2.73
N ILE A 290 6.22 37.54 2.04
CA ILE A 290 6.69 37.19 0.70
C ILE A 290 6.34 38.31 -0.31
N ALA A 291 5.11 38.82 -0.26
CA ALA A 291 4.68 39.90 -1.14
C ALA A 291 5.45 41.21 -0.89
N ALA A 292 5.70 41.55 0.38
CA ALA A 292 6.53 42.69 0.75
C ALA A 292 7.97 42.54 0.24
N LEU A 293 8.58 41.36 0.37
CA LEU A 293 9.93 41.12 -0.12
C LEU A 293 10.00 41.19 -1.66
N ASP A 294 8.96 40.75 -2.35
CA ASP A 294 8.85 40.86 -3.81
C ASP A 294 8.77 42.32 -4.27
N ASP A 295 8.01 43.17 -3.57
CA ASP A 295 7.91 44.62 -3.84
C ASP A 295 9.22 45.38 -3.55
N LEU A 296 10.04 44.89 -2.62
CA LEU A 296 11.41 45.39 -2.42
C LEU A 296 12.36 45.01 -3.55
N GLY A 297 12.06 43.99 -4.33
CA GLY A 297 12.89 43.50 -5.44
C GLY A 297 14.14 42.73 -5.01
N GLY A 298 14.26 42.37 -3.74
CA GLY A 298 15.40 41.60 -3.23
C GLY A 298 15.65 41.72 -1.72
N GLY A 299 16.19 40.65 -1.13
CA GLY A 299 16.52 40.58 0.29
C GLY A 299 16.14 39.23 0.90
N THR A 300 15.95 39.21 2.21
CA THR A 300 15.52 38.04 2.98
C THR A 300 14.42 38.43 3.94
N VAL A 301 13.41 37.56 4.10
CA VAL A 301 12.44 37.66 5.20
C VAL A 301 12.45 36.38 6.01
N THR A 302 12.58 36.51 7.33
CA THR A 302 12.59 35.40 8.28
C THR A 302 11.48 35.62 9.28
N LEU A 303 10.55 34.67 9.35
CA LEU A 303 9.55 34.60 10.42
C LEU A 303 10.00 33.52 11.39
N SER A 304 10.07 33.85 12.66
CA SER A 304 10.46 32.95 13.76
C SER A 304 9.48 33.17 14.90
N ASP A 305 8.58 32.21 15.11
CA ASP A 305 7.48 32.37 16.07
C ASP A 305 6.72 33.70 15.83
N ALA A 306 6.70 34.63 16.79
CA ALA A 306 5.99 35.90 16.66
C ALA A 306 6.82 37.01 16.00
N ASP A 307 8.09 36.77 15.71
CA ASP A 307 9.02 37.79 15.24
C ASP A 307 9.26 37.65 13.72
N ILE A 308 9.28 38.78 13.03
CA ILE A 308 9.49 38.87 11.59
C ILE A 308 10.67 39.80 11.35
N ILE A 309 11.71 39.31 10.69
CA ILE A 309 12.89 40.09 10.31
C ILE A 309 12.94 40.22 8.80
N LEU A 310 12.83 41.46 8.31
CA LEU A 310 12.92 41.82 6.91
C LEU A 310 14.25 42.52 6.63
N VAL A 311 15.15 41.85 5.91
CA VAL A 311 16.45 42.39 5.52
C VAL A 311 16.43 42.73 4.04
N ALA A 312 16.57 44.01 3.70
CA ALA A 312 16.64 44.44 2.30
C ALA A 312 17.98 44.09 1.65
N ARG A 313 18.01 43.95 0.32
CA ARG A 313 19.27 43.83 -0.42
C ARG A 313 20.17 45.06 -0.20
N THR A 314 21.49 44.84 -0.09
CA THR A 314 22.47 45.93 0.01
C THR A 314 22.31 46.92 -1.13
N GLY A 315 22.19 48.21 -0.82
CA GLY A 315 21.98 49.27 -1.81
C GLY A 315 20.51 49.50 -2.22
N ALA A 316 19.54 48.92 -1.50
CA ALA A 316 18.12 49.23 -1.69
C ALA A 316 17.82 50.72 -1.46
N VAL A 317 16.82 51.24 -2.17
CA VAL A 317 16.38 52.64 -2.06
C VAL A 317 15.62 52.84 -0.75
N GLU A 318 16.18 53.65 0.15
CA GLU A 318 15.64 53.92 1.51
C GLU A 318 14.14 54.27 1.49
N GLY A 319 13.71 55.16 0.59
CA GLY A 319 12.28 55.53 0.51
C GLY A 319 11.35 54.41 0.03
N ASN A 320 11.83 53.45 -0.77
CA ASN A 320 11.04 52.26 -1.11
C ASN A 320 10.99 51.29 0.08
N PHE A 321 12.11 51.14 0.77
CA PHE A 321 12.23 50.31 1.96
C PHE A 321 11.29 50.76 3.08
N ASP A 322 11.28 52.05 3.43
CA ASP A 322 10.42 52.60 4.48
C ASP A 322 8.92 52.41 4.16
N ARG A 323 8.54 52.58 2.88
CA ARG A 323 7.16 52.35 2.45
C ARG A 323 6.75 50.90 2.65
N VAL A 324 7.53 49.95 2.13
CA VAL A 324 7.19 48.53 2.20
C VAL A 324 7.21 48.02 3.64
N ALA A 325 8.21 48.41 4.43
CA ALA A 325 8.27 48.06 5.84
C ALA A 325 7.04 48.58 6.60
N GLY A 326 6.65 49.84 6.37
CA GLY A 326 5.46 50.43 7.00
C GLY A 326 4.14 49.81 6.53
N GLU A 327 3.99 49.49 5.25
CA GLU A 327 2.81 48.80 4.72
C GLU A 327 2.69 47.38 5.31
N LEU A 328 3.80 46.66 5.42
CA LEU A 328 3.84 45.32 6.04
C LEU A 328 3.49 45.40 7.52
N GLU A 329 4.12 46.29 8.29
CA GLU A 329 3.86 46.45 9.74
C GLU A 329 2.38 46.72 10.03
N ASN A 330 1.72 47.55 9.22
CA ASN A 330 0.29 47.86 9.38
C ASN A 330 -0.65 46.73 8.92
N ALA A 331 -0.19 45.84 8.03
CA ALA A 331 -1.00 44.75 7.48
C ALA A 331 -0.90 43.46 8.33
N LEU A 332 0.20 43.29 9.07
CA LEU A 332 0.47 42.09 9.87
C LEU A 332 -0.57 41.90 10.98
N PRO A 333 -0.92 40.64 11.33
CA PRO A 333 -1.73 40.36 12.51
C PRO A 333 -1.05 40.85 13.80
N GLU A 334 -1.83 41.32 14.78
CA GLU A 334 -1.33 41.98 16.01
C GLU A 334 -0.30 41.19 16.83
N ILE A 335 -0.24 39.86 16.68
CA ILE A 335 0.73 39.03 17.41
C ILE A 335 2.16 39.16 16.86
N PHE A 336 2.33 39.61 15.61
CA PHE A 336 3.63 39.65 14.97
C PHE A 336 4.35 40.99 15.18
N ALA A 337 5.64 40.93 15.50
CA ALA A 337 6.51 42.09 15.55
C ALA A 337 7.44 42.10 14.33
N LEU A 338 7.51 43.24 13.62
CA LEU A 338 8.38 43.40 12.46
C LEU A 338 9.65 44.18 12.86
N GLU A 339 10.82 43.60 12.59
CA GLU A 339 12.11 44.29 12.57
C GLU A 339 12.59 44.40 11.12
N ALA A 340 12.75 45.62 10.62
CA ALA A 340 13.20 45.87 9.26
C ALA A 340 14.64 46.42 9.28
N ILE A 341 15.54 45.75 8.56
CA ILE A 341 16.98 46.06 8.52
C ILE A 341 17.39 46.46 7.10
N LEU A 342 18.01 47.64 6.96
CA LEU A 342 18.64 48.10 5.73
C LEU A 342 20.17 48.02 5.88
N PRO A 343 20.84 47.03 5.26
CA PRO A 343 22.28 46.82 5.45
C PRO A 343 23.14 47.98 4.90
N ALA A 344 24.17 48.36 5.65
CA ALA A 344 25.17 49.31 5.20
C ALA A 344 26.18 48.65 4.24
N THR A 345 26.76 49.42 3.32
CA THR A 345 27.76 48.89 2.37
C THR A 345 29.06 48.53 3.12
N PRO A 346 29.60 47.31 2.99
CA PRO A 346 30.80 46.91 3.73
C PRO A 346 32.03 47.72 3.32
N THR A 347 32.89 48.05 4.30
CA THR A 347 34.17 48.73 4.08
C THR A 347 35.25 47.69 3.77
N GLN A 348 35.85 47.77 2.58
CA GLN A 348 36.92 46.84 2.17
C GLN A 348 38.18 47.06 3.02
N SER A 349 38.57 46.05 3.79
CA SER A 349 39.91 45.94 4.37
C SER A 349 40.71 44.89 3.58
N ASN A 350 42.01 45.13 3.39
CA ASN A 350 42.91 44.28 2.59
C ASN A 350 43.47 43.06 3.35
N GLU A 351 42.98 42.79 4.56
CA GLU A 351 43.21 41.53 5.27
C GLU A 351 41.88 40.79 5.33
N GLY A 352 41.81 39.64 4.66
CA GLY A 352 40.59 38.80 4.68
C GLY A 352 40.15 38.51 6.12
N PRO A 353 38.84 38.46 6.37
CA PRO A 353 38.30 38.34 7.72
C PRO A 353 38.84 37.07 8.42
N PRO A 354 38.97 37.08 9.75
CA PRO A 354 39.30 35.86 10.48
C PRO A 354 38.19 34.83 10.25
N GLN A 355 38.55 33.67 9.68
CA GLN A 355 37.61 32.60 9.35
C GLN A 355 37.89 31.30 10.10
N PHE A 356 36.84 30.54 10.38
CA PHE A 356 36.88 29.14 10.76
C PHE A 356 36.16 28.32 9.68
N ILE A 357 36.75 27.21 9.25
CA ILE A 357 36.22 26.34 8.21
C ILE A 357 36.11 24.93 8.75
N ALA A 358 34.93 24.34 8.63
CA ALA A 358 34.68 22.92 8.86
C ALA A 358 34.29 22.26 7.54
N THR A 359 34.78 21.06 7.26
CA THR A 359 34.44 20.30 6.05
C THR A 359 34.17 18.86 6.42
N LEU A 360 33.10 18.28 5.88
CA LEU A 360 32.73 16.88 5.97
C LEU A 360 32.80 16.28 4.56
N SER A 361 33.68 15.31 4.35
CA SER A 361 33.81 14.63 3.06
C SER A 361 32.73 13.53 2.90
N PRO A 362 32.43 13.09 1.67
CA PRO A 362 31.52 11.97 1.41
C PRO A 362 31.96 10.65 2.08
N GLU A 363 33.25 10.49 2.35
CA GLU A 363 33.81 9.33 3.07
C GLU A 363 33.68 9.45 4.59
N GLY A 364 33.12 10.54 5.11
CA GLY A 364 32.95 10.79 6.54
C GLY A 364 34.14 11.49 7.22
N LEU A 365 35.14 11.97 6.47
CA LEU A 365 36.29 12.67 7.03
C LEU A 365 35.91 14.10 7.42
N VAL A 366 36.19 14.49 8.66
CA VAL A 366 35.92 15.84 9.17
C VAL A 366 37.23 16.61 9.33
N GLN A 367 37.29 17.79 8.73
CA GLN A 367 38.43 18.70 8.85
C GLN A 367 38.01 20.04 9.41
N LEU A 368 38.64 20.46 10.49
CA LEU A 368 38.36 21.71 11.18
C LEU A 368 39.62 22.58 11.13
N ARG A 369 39.52 23.78 10.55
CA ARG A 369 40.66 24.67 10.29
C ARG A 369 40.30 26.12 10.62
N GLY A 370 41.31 26.95 10.88
CA GLY A 370 41.13 28.39 11.02
C GLY A 370 41.43 28.94 12.41
N ARG A 371 40.78 30.03 12.80
CA ARG A 371 41.13 30.82 13.98
C ARG A 371 40.22 30.49 15.18
N MET A 372 40.82 30.30 16.35
CA MET A 372 40.15 30.06 17.64
C MET A 372 40.56 31.12 18.66
N SER A 373 39.67 31.48 19.59
CA SER A 373 39.97 32.53 20.58
C SER A 373 40.76 32.04 21.79
N THR A 374 40.61 30.77 22.19
CA THR A 374 41.38 30.18 23.30
C THR A 374 41.63 28.68 23.08
N GLU A 375 42.61 28.12 23.80
CA GLU A 375 42.89 26.67 23.79
C GLU A 375 41.74 25.85 24.39
N LEU A 376 41.02 26.41 25.36
CA LEU A 376 39.82 25.77 25.92
C LEU A 376 38.74 25.61 24.86
N LEU A 377 38.52 26.65 24.04
CA LEU A 377 37.53 26.59 22.97
C LEU A 377 37.97 25.67 21.84
N ASN A 378 39.27 25.62 21.57
CA ASN A 378 39.86 24.69 20.61
C ASN A 378 39.55 23.23 20.99
N SER A 379 39.84 22.85 22.24
CA SER A 379 39.53 21.50 22.75
C SER A 379 38.02 21.25 22.87
N THR A 380 37.22 22.28 23.18
CA THR A 380 35.75 22.16 23.20
C THR A 380 35.19 21.84 21.81
N ALA A 381 35.64 22.56 20.78
CA ALA A 381 35.21 22.33 19.40
C ALA A 381 35.62 20.92 18.92
N GLU A 382 36.83 20.46 19.24
CA GLU A 382 37.27 19.11 18.91
C GLU A 382 36.40 18.04 19.60
N ASN A 383 36.17 18.17 20.91
CA ASN A 383 35.36 17.20 21.66
C ASN A 383 33.90 17.20 21.18
N PHE A 384 33.37 18.37 20.84
CA PHE A 384 32.03 18.51 20.29
C PHE A 384 31.92 17.84 18.91
N ALA A 385 32.91 18.05 18.03
CA ALA A 385 32.97 17.35 16.75
C ALA A 385 33.08 15.83 16.93
N ARG A 386 33.91 15.35 17.87
CA ARG A 386 34.01 13.92 18.19
C ARG A 386 32.69 13.32 18.65
N ALA A 387 31.92 14.06 19.43
CA ALA A 387 30.61 13.63 19.87
C ALA A 387 29.58 13.56 18.72
N LYS A 388 29.70 14.44 17.72
CA LYS A 388 28.79 14.51 16.57
C LYS A 388 29.11 13.52 15.45
N PHE A 389 30.39 13.34 15.13
CA PHE A 389 30.84 12.61 13.94
C PHE A 389 31.58 11.30 14.27
N GLY A 390 31.84 11.00 15.54
CA GLY A 390 32.67 9.86 15.96
C GLY A 390 34.15 10.21 16.09
N SER A 391 34.96 9.23 16.53
CA SER A 391 36.36 9.44 16.93
C SER A 391 37.39 9.12 15.85
N ALA A 392 37.06 8.26 14.90
CA ALA A 392 37.85 8.05 13.70
C ALA A 392 37.58 9.22 12.75
N ASP A 393 38.63 9.78 12.16
CA ASP A 393 38.52 10.71 11.02
C ASP A 393 38.26 12.21 11.27
N ILE A 394 38.56 12.73 12.46
CA ILE A 394 38.61 14.19 12.71
C ILE A 394 40.05 14.71 12.67
N SER A 395 40.31 15.72 11.81
CA SER A 395 41.57 16.46 11.73
C SER A 395 41.39 17.92 12.15
N MET A 396 42.18 18.35 13.13
CA MET A 396 42.21 19.73 13.63
C MET A 396 43.48 20.44 13.12
N ALA A 397 43.30 21.57 12.44
CA ALA A 397 44.37 22.49 12.02
C ALA A 397 43.98 23.95 12.31
N THR A 398 43.56 24.20 13.55
CA THR A 398 43.21 25.52 14.07
C THR A 398 44.41 26.22 14.70
N ARG A 399 44.33 27.54 14.83
CA ARG A 399 45.33 28.38 15.51
C ARG A 399 44.64 29.35 16.46
N VAL A 400 45.17 29.47 17.67
CA VAL A 400 44.68 30.42 18.66
C VAL A 400 45.16 31.83 18.32
N VAL A 401 44.23 32.80 18.27
CA VAL A 401 44.49 34.21 17.98
C VAL A 401 43.57 35.12 18.82
N ASP A 402 44.08 36.30 19.16
CA ASP A 402 43.32 37.33 19.86
C ASP A 402 42.50 38.21 18.89
N GLY A 403 41.51 38.93 19.41
CA GLY A 403 40.73 39.91 18.64
C GLY A 403 39.54 39.34 17.86
N LEU A 404 39.09 38.12 18.18
CA LEU A 404 37.86 37.54 17.64
C LEU A 404 36.61 38.08 18.36
N PRO A 405 35.43 38.10 17.70
CA PRO A 405 34.17 38.50 18.33
C PRO A 405 33.82 37.69 19.58
N SER A 406 33.05 38.29 20.50
CA SER A 406 32.64 37.64 21.76
C SER A 406 31.74 36.41 21.56
N ASN A 407 30.95 36.38 20.48
CA ASN A 407 30.07 35.27 20.09
C ASN A 407 30.78 34.20 19.21
N TRP A 408 32.09 34.32 18.95
CA TRP A 408 32.83 33.42 18.04
C TRP A 408 32.71 31.94 18.42
N SER A 409 32.76 31.63 19.73
CA SER A 409 32.63 30.25 20.22
C SER A 409 31.27 29.64 19.89
N ILE A 410 30.21 30.41 20.06
CA ILE A 410 28.83 29.98 19.78
C ILE A 410 28.67 29.74 18.29
N ARG A 411 29.21 30.64 17.45
CA ARG A 411 29.21 30.50 15.98
C ARG A 411 29.94 29.25 15.51
N VAL A 412 31.13 28.98 16.04
CA VAL A 412 31.89 27.77 15.69
C VAL A 412 31.13 26.50 16.08
N LEU A 413 30.58 26.44 17.30
CA LEU A 413 29.83 25.26 17.75
C LEU A 413 28.51 25.08 16.99
N ALA A 414 27.80 26.17 16.69
CA ALA A 414 26.60 26.15 15.87
C ALA A 414 26.92 25.67 14.44
N GLY A 415 28.02 26.13 13.85
CA GLY A 415 28.50 25.67 12.55
C GLY A 415 28.85 24.18 12.52
N ILE A 416 29.53 23.66 13.55
CA ILE A 416 29.82 22.22 13.67
C ILE A 416 28.53 21.41 13.80
N ALA A 417 27.55 21.91 14.58
CA ALA A 417 26.27 21.25 14.73
C ALA A 417 25.45 21.28 13.42
N ALA A 418 25.46 22.39 12.67
CA ALA A 418 24.85 22.49 11.36
C ALA A 418 25.47 21.49 10.36
N LEU A 419 26.80 21.38 10.34
CA LEU A 419 27.50 20.41 9.50
C LEU A 419 27.07 18.96 9.80
N SER A 420 26.72 18.65 11.06
CA SER A 420 26.27 17.31 11.46
C SER A 420 24.90 16.90 10.91
N GLN A 421 24.15 17.85 10.33
CA GLN A 421 22.88 17.56 9.63
C GLN A 421 23.08 17.24 8.14
N LEU A 422 24.33 17.31 7.65
CA LEU A 422 24.68 17.05 6.27
C LEU A 422 25.36 15.69 6.13
N SER A 423 25.16 15.04 4.99
CA SER A 423 25.89 13.84 4.61
C SER A 423 27.30 14.18 4.13
N ASN A 424 27.47 15.33 3.47
CA ASN A 424 28.75 15.93 3.09
C ASN A 424 28.57 17.43 2.86
N GLY A 425 29.62 18.22 3.08
CA GLY A 425 29.54 19.66 2.94
C GLY A 425 30.64 20.44 3.64
N SER A 426 30.42 21.75 3.78
CA SER A 426 31.33 22.66 4.46
C SER A 426 30.57 23.76 5.19
N VAL A 427 31.15 24.23 6.27
CA VAL A 427 30.72 25.43 6.99
C VAL A 427 31.89 26.41 7.05
N VAL A 428 31.62 27.65 6.67
CA VAL A 428 32.54 28.79 6.84
C VAL A 428 31.93 29.74 7.84
N VAL A 429 32.68 30.05 8.90
CA VAL A 429 32.28 30.99 9.94
C VAL A 429 33.18 32.22 9.83
N GLU A 430 32.55 33.38 9.66
CA GLU A 430 33.17 34.70 9.62
C GLU A 430 32.61 35.57 10.77
N PRO A 431 33.20 36.76 11.05
CA PRO A 431 32.77 37.58 12.18
C PRO A 431 31.31 38.03 12.12
N ALA A 432 30.78 38.25 10.91
CA ALA A 432 29.43 38.73 10.67
C ALA A 432 28.52 37.65 10.06
N ASP A 433 29.07 36.59 9.45
CA ASP A 433 28.33 35.66 8.61
C ASP A 433 28.68 34.19 8.91
N ILE A 434 27.74 33.29 8.63
CA ILE A 434 27.97 31.84 8.60
C ILE A 434 27.39 31.27 7.30
N VAL A 435 28.23 30.60 6.52
CA VAL A 435 27.85 29.97 5.26
C VAL A 435 27.90 28.46 5.42
N VAL A 436 26.74 27.80 5.31
CA VAL A 436 26.59 26.34 5.34
C VAL A 436 26.26 25.86 3.92
N ARG A 437 27.06 24.94 3.38
CA ARG A 437 26.82 24.35 2.04
C ARG A 437 26.99 22.83 2.08
N GLY A 438 26.13 22.11 1.37
CA GLY A 438 26.34 20.66 1.19
C GLY A 438 25.10 19.88 0.76
N ASN A 439 25.22 18.56 0.84
CA ASN A 439 24.19 17.61 0.46
C ASN A 439 23.68 16.86 1.70
N THR A 440 22.39 16.51 1.68
CA THR A 440 21.73 15.78 2.76
C THR A 440 20.77 14.74 2.20
N GLY A 441 20.63 13.63 2.91
CA GLY A 441 19.57 12.64 2.70
C GLY A 441 18.29 12.94 3.47
N SER A 442 18.23 14.04 4.23
CA SER A 442 17.02 14.42 4.97
C SER A 442 16.35 15.63 4.31
N PRO A 443 15.09 15.53 3.85
CA PRO A 443 14.37 16.67 3.29
C PRO A 443 14.09 17.77 4.34
N ALA A 444 14.22 17.43 5.63
CA ALA A 444 14.05 18.37 6.74
C ALA A 444 15.33 19.16 7.09
N ALA A 445 16.50 18.75 6.60
CA ALA A 445 17.77 19.21 7.16
C ALA A 445 18.00 20.71 7.01
N SER A 446 17.61 21.31 5.88
CA SER A 446 17.74 22.77 5.68
C SER A 446 17.00 23.55 6.78
N GLY A 447 15.74 23.18 7.03
CA GLY A 447 14.94 23.78 8.09
C GLY A 447 15.48 23.49 9.49
N GLU A 448 16.02 22.29 9.74
CA GLU A 448 16.69 21.95 11.00
C GLU A 448 17.94 22.79 11.25
N ILE A 449 18.79 22.97 10.24
CA ILE A 449 19.98 23.82 10.31
C ILE A 449 19.58 25.26 10.61
N ILE A 450 18.58 25.80 9.90
CA ILE A 450 18.14 27.19 10.09
C ILE A 450 17.59 27.41 11.49
N ARG A 451 16.71 26.52 11.99
CA ARG A 451 16.21 26.59 13.37
C ARG A 451 17.33 26.51 14.39
N LEU A 452 18.30 25.61 14.17
CA LEU A 452 19.47 25.49 15.03
C LEU A 452 20.31 26.77 15.04
N LEU A 453 20.55 27.39 13.89
CA LEU A 453 21.32 28.62 13.79
C LEU A 453 20.58 29.78 14.48
N ILE A 454 19.28 29.92 14.24
CA ILE A 454 18.44 30.94 14.90
C ILE A 454 18.43 30.75 16.43
N GLU A 455 18.21 29.53 16.91
CA GLU A 455 18.18 29.23 18.35
C GLU A 455 19.52 29.55 19.04
N LYS A 456 20.65 29.32 18.34
CA LYS A 456 21.99 29.52 18.93
C LYS A 456 22.54 30.92 18.74
N LEU A 457 22.25 31.59 17.63
CA LEU A 457 22.87 32.86 17.25
C LEU A 457 21.94 34.05 17.46
N GLY A 458 20.63 33.82 17.44
CA GLY A 458 19.62 34.87 17.40
C GLY A 458 19.14 35.12 15.97
N GLU A 459 17.95 35.71 15.87
CA GLU A 459 17.22 35.86 14.61
C GLU A 459 17.83 36.92 13.67
N ALA A 460 18.47 37.94 14.24
CA ALA A 460 19.05 39.07 13.51
C ALA A 460 20.44 38.81 12.92
N GLU A 461 21.03 37.63 13.16
CA GLU A 461 22.37 37.31 12.67
C GLU A 461 22.34 36.87 11.19
N GLU A 462 23.33 37.31 10.41
CA GLU A 462 23.46 36.93 9.00
C GLU A 462 24.02 35.51 8.87
N PHE A 463 23.37 34.69 8.04
CA PHE A 463 23.82 33.38 7.63
C PHE A 463 23.21 32.96 6.27
N GLU A 464 23.95 32.16 5.52
CA GLU A 464 23.57 31.54 4.26
C GLU A 464 23.50 30.02 4.43
N VAL A 465 22.39 29.39 4.05
CA VAL A 465 22.24 27.93 4.06
C VAL A 465 21.89 27.45 2.66
N SER A 466 22.87 26.88 1.97
CA SER A 466 22.73 26.32 0.62
C SER A 466 22.85 24.79 0.68
N VAL A 467 21.75 24.12 1.04
CA VAL A 467 21.68 22.67 1.24
C VAL A 467 20.80 22.02 0.18
N THR A 468 21.29 20.96 -0.44
CA THR A 468 20.56 20.20 -1.47
C THR A 468 20.16 18.84 -0.92
N TYR A 469 18.86 18.50 -1.04
CA TYR A 469 18.38 17.15 -0.79
C TYR A 469 18.77 16.24 -1.96
N VAL A 470 19.36 15.09 -1.64
CA VAL A 470 19.77 14.07 -2.60
C VAL A 470 19.16 12.75 -2.15
N GLU A 471 18.24 12.21 -2.95
CA GLU A 471 17.45 11.02 -2.60
C GLU A 471 18.32 9.79 -2.35
N GLU A 472 19.43 9.63 -3.08
CA GLU A 472 20.37 8.52 -2.89
C GLU A 472 21.11 8.56 -1.54
N LEU A 473 21.09 9.70 -0.85
CA LEU A 473 21.63 9.84 0.50
C LEU A 473 20.57 9.58 1.57
N ASP A 474 19.28 9.50 1.22
CA ASP A 474 18.20 9.16 2.14
C ASP A 474 18.25 7.66 2.47
N PRO A 475 18.43 7.27 3.74
CA PRO A 475 18.59 5.88 4.12
C PRO A 475 17.35 5.01 3.84
N ILE A 476 16.19 5.61 3.59
CA ILE A 476 14.91 4.94 3.34
C ILE A 476 14.53 5.09 1.86
N ALA A 477 14.56 6.32 1.32
CA ALA A 477 14.16 6.56 -0.06
C ALA A 477 15.20 6.06 -1.09
N ALA A 478 16.48 5.90 -0.70
CA ALA A 478 17.49 5.32 -1.59
C ALA A 478 17.31 3.81 -1.86
N LEU A 479 16.35 3.15 -1.20
CA LEU A 479 16.02 1.76 -1.51
C LEU A 479 15.29 1.70 -2.86
N PRO A 480 15.73 0.87 -3.83
CA PRO A 480 15.08 0.82 -5.13
C PRO A 480 13.64 0.31 -4.99
N THR A 481 12.76 0.84 -5.82
CA THR A 481 11.36 0.40 -5.87
C THR A 481 11.25 -1.04 -6.37
N THR A 482 10.10 -1.69 -6.12
CA THR A 482 9.81 -3.05 -6.57
C THR A 482 10.02 -3.23 -8.08
N GLU A 483 9.60 -2.24 -8.87
CA GLU A 483 9.70 -2.26 -10.33
C GLU A 483 11.15 -2.05 -10.81
N GLU A 484 11.88 -1.10 -10.21
CA GLU A 484 13.30 -0.87 -10.53
C GLU A 484 14.16 -2.08 -10.19
N CYS A 485 13.89 -2.71 -9.05
CA CYS A 485 14.54 -3.95 -8.64
C CYS A 485 14.31 -5.08 -9.64
N LEU A 486 13.06 -5.28 -10.09
CA LEU A 486 12.78 -6.27 -11.13
C LEU A 486 13.50 -5.91 -12.44
N GLY A 487 13.47 -4.65 -12.85
CA GLY A 487 14.16 -4.18 -14.04
C GLY A 487 15.67 -4.44 -14.00
N GLN A 488 16.32 -4.27 -12.83
CA GLN A 488 17.73 -4.61 -12.65
C GLN A 488 17.99 -6.12 -12.81
N ILE A 489 17.12 -6.97 -12.25
CA ILE A 489 17.20 -8.43 -12.41
C ILE A 489 17.03 -8.81 -13.89
N MET A 490 16.03 -8.25 -14.57
CA MET A 490 15.77 -8.47 -16.00
C MET A 490 16.97 -8.03 -16.86
N ASN A 491 17.57 -6.89 -16.59
CA ASN A 491 18.72 -6.41 -17.35
C ASN A 491 19.95 -7.35 -17.18
N VAL A 492 20.15 -7.89 -15.97
CA VAL A 492 21.20 -8.90 -15.73
C VAL A 492 20.92 -10.19 -16.52
N THR A 493 19.67 -10.67 -16.56
CA THR A 493 19.31 -11.93 -17.21
C THR A 493 19.20 -11.82 -18.74
N GLU A 494 18.85 -10.65 -19.27
CA GLU A 494 18.86 -10.33 -20.69
C GLU A 494 20.30 -10.18 -21.23
N SER A 495 21.15 -9.46 -20.50
CA SER A 495 22.57 -9.27 -20.89
C SER A 495 23.38 -10.56 -20.76
N ARG A 496 23.10 -11.38 -19.75
CA ARG A 496 23.78 -12.66 -19.47
C ARG A 496 22.75 -13.72 -19.11
N LYS A 497 22.43 -14.59 -20.08
CA LYS A 497 21.48 -15.69 -19.89
C LYS A 497 21.97 -16.73 -18.88
N ILE A 498 21.08 -17.21 -18.03
CA ILE A 498 21.31 -18.36 -17.17
C ILE A 498 21.32 -19.62 -18.04
N ARG A 499 22.51 -20.21 -18.22
CA ARG A 499 22.72 -21.41 -19.04
C ARG A 499 22.68 -22.68 -18.21
N PHE A 500 22.20 -23.75 -18.82
CA PHE A 500 22.15 -25.09 -18.25
C PHE A 500 22.97 -26.06 -19.08
N GLU A 501 23.45 -27.14 -18.45
CA GLU A 501 24.07 -28.24 -19.19
C GLU A 501 23.06 -28.92 -20.15
N PRO A 502 23.51 -29.51 -21.27
CA PRO A 502 22.63 -30.12 -22.25
C PRO A 502 21.68 -31.14 -21.62
N SER A 503 20.38 -31.01 -21.91
CA SER A 503 19.30 -31.86 -21.38
C SER A 503 19.27 -31.97 -19.85
N SER A 504 19.81 -30.97 -19.14
CA SER A 504 19.89 -30.93 -17.68
C SER A 504 19.29 -29.65 -17.10
N ALA A 505 18.97 -29.71 -15.81
CA ALA A 505 18.65 -28.57 -14.95
C ALA A 505 19.87 -28.06 -14.16
N THR A 506 21.05 -28.65 -14.37
CA THR A 506 22.30 -28.18 -13.76
C THR A 506 22.73 -26.85 -14.37
N ILE A 507 22.81 -25.81 -13.54
CA ILE A 507 23.27 -24.47 -13.94
C ILE A 507 24.77 -24.56 -14.28
N ALA A 508 25.13 -24.13 -15.49
CA ALA A 508 26.52 -24.13 -15.95
C ALA A 508 27.36 -23.13 -15.15
N GLY A 509 28.69 -23.32 -15.07
CA GLY A 509 29.57 -22.54 -14.18
C GLY A 509 29.47 -21.01 -14.34
N ALA A 510 29.18 -20.48 -15.53
CA ALA A 510 28.97 -19.05 -15.76
C ALA A 510 27.62 -18.53 -15.18
N GLY A 511 26.63 -19.41 -15.00
CA GLY A 511 25.34 -19.10 -14.39
C GLY A 511 25.41 -18.82 -12.89
N ALA A 512 26.43 -19.34 -12.21
CA ALA A 512 26.64 -19.07 -10.78
C ALA A 512 26.92 -17.58 -10.50
N ALA A 513 27.70 -16.91 -11.34
CA ALA A 513 28.00 -15.49 -11.21
C ALA A 513 26.76 -14.61 -11.45
N ILE A 514 25.86 -15.03 -12.36
CA ILE A 514 24.59 -14.34 -12.59
C ILE A 514 23.70 -14.40 -11.34
N LEU A 515 23.65 -15.56 -10.67
CA LEU A 515 22.91 -15.70 -9.42
C LEU A 515 23.53 -14.88 -8.27
N ASP A 516 24.85 -14.66 -8.27
CA ASP A 516 25.53 -13.78 -7.31
C ASP A 516 25.14 -12.31 -7.56
N ASP A 517 25.10 -11.87 -8.82
CA ASP A 517 24.67 -10.52 -9.20
C ASP A 517 23.18 -10.28 -8.85
N ILE A 518 22.31 -11.26 -9.14
CA ILE A 518 20.89 -11.21 -8.77
C ILE A 518 20.74 -11.12 -7.24
N LYS A 519 21.55 -11.87 -6.48
CA LYS A 519 21.56 -11.79 -5.02
C LYS A 519 21.97 -10.39 -4.54
N GLU A 520 23.00 -9.77 -5.11
CA GLU A 520 23.42 -8.41 -4.72
C GLU A 520 22.36 -7.34 -5.02
N ILE A 521 21.57 -7.53 -6.07
CA ILE A 521 20.39 -6.71 -6.36
C ILE A 521 19.34 -6.94 -5.27
N LEU A 522 18.93 -8.20 -5.07
CA LEU A 522 17.89 -8.58 -4.10
C LEU A 522 18.22 -8.19 -2.64
N GLN A 523 19.51 -8.09 -2.27
CA GLN A 523 19.92 -7.63 -0.95
C GLN A 523 19.68 -6.13 -0.70
N ARG A 524 19.61 -5.32 -1.76
CA ARG A 524 19.36 -3.88 -1.69
C ARG A 524 17.89 -3.54 -1.92
N CYS A 525 17.12 -4.49 -2.45
CA CYS A 525 15.69 -4.36 -2.69
C CYS A 525 14.87 -4.54 -1.41
N ALA A 526 13.71 -3.89 -1.37
CA ALA A 526 12.64 -4.33 -0.48
C ALA A 526 12.18 -5.76 -0.85
N ASP A 527 11.40 -6.41 0.02
CA ASP A 527 10.95 -7.80 -0.20
C ASP A 527 10.08 -7.89 -1.47
N LEU A 528 10.54 -8.64 -2.47
CA LEU A 528 9.89 -8.78 -3.78
C LEU A 528 9.13 -10.10 -3.84
N ARG A 529 7.91 -10.08 -4.40
CA ARG A 529 7.20 -11.32 -4.75
C ARG A 529 7.46 -11.64 -6.22
N ILE A 530 8.26 -12.67 -6.48
CA ILE A 530 8.77 -12.94 -7.83
C ILE A 530 8.36 -14.33 -8.30
N GLU A 531 7.79 -14.41 -9.50
CA GLU A 531 7.70 -15.67 -10.24
C GLU A 531 8.95 -15.86 -11.10
N ILE A 532 9.55 -17.05 -11.01
CA ILE A 532 10.66 -17.53 -11.82
C ILE A 532 10.07 -18.45 -12.88
N ALA A 533 9.90 -17.93 -14.09
CA ALA A 533 9.29 -18.64 -15.21
C ALA A 533 10.37 -19.31 -16.07
N GLY A 534 10.27 -20.62 -16.27
CA GLY A 534 11.19 -21.39 -17.11
C GLY A 534 10.59 -21.76 -18.46
N TYR A 535 11.35 -21.60 -19.54
CA TYR A 535 10.94 -21.94 -20.90
C TYR A 535 11.99 -22.80 -21.63
N THR A 536 11.53 -23.63 -22.57
CA THR A 536 12.34 -24.49 -23.43
C THR A 536 12.13 -24.17 -24.92
N ASP A 537 12.95 -24.74 -25.80
CA ASP A 537 12.68 -24.74 -27.23
C ASP A 537 11.67 -25.84 -27.62
N SER A 538 11.20 -25.82 -28.86
CA SER A 538 10.22 -26.80 -29.37
C SER A 538 10.78 -28.20 -29.66
N GLN A 539 11.96 -28.52 -29.13
CA GLN A 539 12.67 -29.77 -29.43
C GLN A 539 12.42 -30.78 -28.31
N GLY A 540 11.60 -31.79 -28.58
CA GLY A 540 11.29 -32.84 -27.62
C GLY A 540 9.80 -33.15 -27.59
N SER A 541 9.37 -33.90 -26.58
CA SER A 541 7.95 -34.06 -26.26
C SER A 541 7.51 -32.92 -25.33
N GLU A 542 6.28 -32.43 -25.50
CA GLU A 542 5.64 -31.41 -24.65
C GLU A 542 5.78 -31.71 -23.15
N ASP A 543 5.41 -32.93 -22.71
CA ASP A 543 5.57 -33.38 -21.31
C ASP A 543 7.03 -33.40 -20.82
N GLY A 544 7.97 -33.58 -21.75
CA GLY A 544 9.41 -33.53 -21.48
C GLY A 544 9.89 -32.11 -21.27
N ASN A 545 9.44 -31.22 -22.15
CA ASN A 545 9.72 -29.78 -22.12
C ASN A 545 9.14 -29.15 -20.85
N GLN A 546 7.89 -29.44 -20.51
CA GLN A 546 7.22 -28.97 -19.30
C GLN A 546 7.98 -29.33 -18.02
N ARG A 547 8.38 -30.61 -17.87
CA ARG A 547 9.18 -31.06 -16.72
C ARG A 547 10.56 -30.42 -16.69
N LEU A 548 11.22 -30.28 -17.85
CA LEU A 548 12.55 -29.68 -17.92
C LEU A 548 12.52 -28.19 -17.57
N SER A 549 11.53 -27.44 -18.04
CA SER A 549 11.34 -26.04 -17.65
C SER A 549 11.12 -25.87 -16.15
N GLN A 550 10.26 -26.71 -15.54
CA GLN A 550 9.99 -26.65 -14.11
C GLN A 550 11.27 -26.93 -13.31
N GLN A 551 12.01 -27.99 -13.65
CA GLN A 551 13.26 -28.34 -12.97
C GLN A 551 14.31 -27.22 -13.07
N ARG A 552 14.35 -26.50 -14.20
CA ARG A 552 15.25 -25.35 -14.39
C ARG A 552 14.85 -24.16 -13.54
N ALA A 553 13.56 -23.83 -13.48
CA ALA A 553 13.05 -22.78 -12.59
C ALA A 553 13.33 -23.11 -11.11
N ASP A 554 13.10 -24.37 -10.71
CA ASP A 554 13.40 -24.85 -9.36
C ASP A 554 14.90 -24.78 -9.04
N ALA A 555 15.76 -25.11 -10.00
CA ALA A 555 17.22 -25.02 -9.84
C ALA A 555 17.70 -23.58 -9.64
N VAL A 556 17.06 -22.60 -10.28
CA VAL A 556 17.35 -21.16 -10.08
C VAL A 556 16.89 -20.73 -8.68
N LEU A 557 15.67 -21.10 -8.28
CA LEU A 557 15.14 -20.84 -6.93
C LEU A 557 16.07 -21.41 -5.85
N GLU A 558 16.50 -22.67 -6.01
CA GLU A 558 17.46 -23.32 -5.12
C GLU A 558 18.79 -22.59 -5.09
N GLY A 559 19.28 -22.18 -6.27
CA GLY A 559 20.54 -21.46 -6.41
C GLY A 559 20.56 -20.14 -5.64
N LEU A 560 19.43 -19.42 -5.59
CA LEU A 560 19.25 -18.21 -4.78
C LEU A 560 19.12 -18.54 -3.29
N ARG A 561 18.40 -19.62 -2.94
CA ARG A 561 18.27 -20.08 -1.55
C ARG A 561 19.61 -20.43 -0.91
N VAL A 562 20.47 -21.16 -1.63
CA VAL A 562 21.84 -21.50 -1.17
C VAL A 562 22.68 -20.25 -0.91
N ARG A 563 22.41 -19.16 -1.65
CA ARG A 563 23.05 -17.84 -1.47
C ARG A 563 22.46 -17.01 -0.33
N ARG A 564 21.54 -17.60 0.46
CA ARG A 564 20.82 -16.98 1.57
C ARG A 564 19.92 -15.81 1.15
N VAL A 565 19.42 -15.84 -0.09
CA VAL A 565 18.31 -14.99 -0.49
C VAL A 565 17.04 -15.52 0.22
N PRO A 566 16.24 -14.66 0.88
CA PRO A 566 14.91 -15.04 1.33
C PRO A 566 14.05 -15.33 0.10
N VAL A 567 13.74 -16.60 -0.15
CA VAL A 567 12.98 -17.05 -1.34
C VAL A 567 11.57 -17.53 -0.98
N ALA A 568 11.08 -17.20 0.22
CA ALA A 568 9.73 -17.56 0.63
C ALA A 568 8.72 -17.00 -0.39
N SER A 569 8.86 -15.71 -0.69
CA SER A 569 8.01 -14.92 -1.61
C SER A 569 8.18 -15.24 -3.09
N PHE A 570 8.95 -16.29 -3.41
CA PHE A 570 9.32 -16.63 -4.77
C PHE A 570 8.61 -17.91 -5.20
N ARG A 571 8.06 -17.92 -6.41
CA ARG A 571 7.40 -19.08 -7.01
C ARG A 571 8.16 -19.51 -8.26
N SER A 572 8.42 -20.80 -8.44
CA SER A 572 8.99 -21.34 -9.69
C SER A 572 7.91 -22.03 -10.52
N VAL A 573 7.79 -21.65 -11.80
CA VAL A 573 6.81 -22.23 -12.73
C VAL A 573 7.50 -22.56 -14.06
N GLY A 574 7.34 -23.81 -14.52
CA GLY A 574 7.74 -24.22 -15.86
C GLY A 574 6.59 -24.01 -16.85
N TYR A 575 6.88 -23.43 -18.01
CA TYR A 575 5.92 -23.20 -19.09
C TYR A 575 6.20 -24.05 -20.35
N GLY A 576 7.21 -24.91 -20.30
CA GLY A 576 7.60 -25.76 -21.43
C GLY A 576 7.99 -24.93 -22.64
N GLU A 577 7.42 -25.28 -23.79
CA GLU A 577 7.64 -24.59 -25.07
C GLU A 577 6.62 -23.48 -25.38
N ALA A 578 5.77 -23.14 -24.40
CA ALA A 578 4.81 -22.04 -24.53
C ALA A 578 5.52 -20.69 -24.69
N ASP A 579 4.81 -19.73 -25.29
CA ASP A 579 5.26 -18.34 -25.47
C ASP A 579 6.70 -18.19 -26.03
N PRO A 580 6.95 -18.69 -27.27
CA PRO A 580 8.24 -18.55 -27.92
C PRO A 580 8.50 -17.09 -28.29
N ILE A 581 9.69 -16.59 -27.96
CA ILE A 581 10.13 -15.22 -28.25
C ILE A 581 10.94 -15.12 -29.55
N ALA A 582 11.31 -16.26 -30.14
CA ALA A 582 12.06 -16.35 -31.39
C ALA A 582 11.69 -17.61 -32.19
N ASP A 583 12.10 -17.63 -33.45
CA ASP A 583 11.82 -18.73 -34.38
C ASP A 583 12.56 -20.03 -33.99
N ASN A 584 11.79 -21.08 -33.71
CA ASN A 584 12.30 -22.40 -33.35
C ASN A 584 12.97 -23.15 -34.52
N GLU A 585 12.84 -22.69 -35.77
CA GLU A 585 13.51 -23.32 -36.91
C GLU A 585 15.03 -23.08 -36.90
N THR A 586 15.47 -21.95 -36.35
CA THR A 586 16.90 -21.58 -36.28
C THR A 586 17.57 -22.04 -34.99
N ALA A 587 18.88 -22.34 -35.05
CA ALA A 587 19.64 -22.69 -33.84
C ALA A 587 19.68 -21.52 -32.83
N ASP A 588 19.81 -20.30 -33.35
CA ASP A 588 19.86 -19.08 -32.54
C ASP A 588 18.50 -18.79 -31.90
N GLY A 589 17.38 -19.00 -32.61
CA GLY A 589 16.04 -18.79 -32.06
C GLY A 589 15.65 -19.86 -31.01
N ARG A 590 16.08 -21.12 -31.18
CA ARG A 590 15.93 -22.14 -30.12
C ARG A 590 16.72 -21.80 -28.87
N GLU A 591 17.94 -21.30 -29.02
CA GLU A 591 18.73 -20.80 -27.89
C GLU A 591 18.11 -19.53 -27.28
N ALA A 592 17.38 -18.74 -28.07
CA ALA A 592 16.64 -17.61 -27.56
C ALA A 592 15.48 -18.03 -26.64
N ASN A 593 14.72 -19.06 -27.06
CA ASN A 593 13.56 -19.58 -26.34
C ASN A 593 13.90 -20.32 -25.03
N ARG A 594 15.10 -20.92 -24.94
CA ARG A 594 15.63 -21.48 -23.70
C ARG A 594 16.02 -20.38 -22.70
N ARG A 595 15.08 -19.95 -21.86
CA ARG A 595 15.28 -18.79 -20.97
C ARG A 595 14.61 -18.97 -19.60
N ILE A 596 15.04 -18.13 -18.67
CA ILE A 596 14.43 -17.92 -17.36
C ILE A 596 13.99 -16.47 -17.30
N GLU A 597 12.75 -16.22 -16.95
CA GLU A 597 12.19 -14.89 -16.74
C GLU A 597 11.83 -14.70 -15.27
N PHE A 598 11.85 -13.45 -14.84
CA PHE A 598 11.45 -13.02 -13.51
C PHE A 598 10.29 -12.02 -13.68
N SER A 599 9.19 -12.21 -12.97
CA SER A 599 8.03 -11.30 -13.01
C SER A 599 7.47 -11.06 -11.62
N LEU A 600 6.77 -9.94 -11.41
CA LEU A 600 6.12 -9.66 -10.13
C LEU A 600 4.82 -10.45 -10.00
N ILE A 601 4.61 -11.05 -8.83
CA ILE A 601 3.32 -11.63 -8.47
C ILE A 601 2.42 -10.48 -7.98
N VAL A 602 1.66 -9.87 -8.89
CA VAL A 602 0.67 -8.83 -8.56
C VAL A 602 -0.64 -9.52 -8.19
N PRO A 603 -1.14 -9.36 -6.97
CA PRO A 603 -2.46 -9.86 -6.63
C PRO A 603 -3.54 -9.02 -7.30
N GLU A 604 -4.58 -9.66 -7.85
CA GLU A 604 -5.74 -8.95 -8.39
C GLU A 604 -6.33 -8.03 -7.30
N SER A 605 -6.24 -6.72 -7.53
CA SER A 605 -6.85 -5.70 -6.69
C SER A 605 -8.32 -5.54 -7.07
N THR A 606 -9.20 -6.31 -6.47
CA THR A 606 -10.61 -5.89 -6.39
C THR A 606 -10.71 -4.90 -5.24
N GLU A 607 -10.76 -3.60 -5.56
CA GLU A 607 -11.20 -2.55 -4.64
C GLU A 607 -12.66 -2.84 -4.25
N GLU A 608 -12.86 -3.69 -3.24
CA GLU A 608 -14.15 -3.84 -2.59
C GLU A 608 -14.14 -3.07 -1.28
N LEU A 609 -15.06 -2.11 -1.21
CA LEU A 609 -15.39 -1.26 -0.07
C LEU A 609 -15.41 -2.07 1.23
N THR A 610 -14.84 -1.52 2.30
CA THR A 610 -14.80 -2.22 3.58
C THR A 610 -16.24 -2.39 4.11
N GLY A 611 -16.46 -3.40 4.97
CA GLY A 611 -17.79 -3.64 5.56
C GLY A 611 -18.34 -2.43 6.33
N LEU A 612 -17.47 -1.52 6.80
CA LEU A 612 -17.88 -0.25 7.41
C LEU A 612 -18.38 0.76 6.37
N ASP A 613 -17.74 0.82 5.19
CA ASP A 613 -18.18 1.67 4.08
C ASP A 613 -19.53 1.20 3.52
N GLN A 614 -19.77 -0.12 3.53
CA GLN A 614 -21.07 -0.69 3.14
C GLN A 614 -22.17 -0.35 4.13
N ILE A 615 -21.89 -0.41 5.44
CA ILE A 615 -22.84 -0.03 6.49
C ILE A 615 -23.13 1.48 6.45
N GLU A 616 -22.12 2.34 6.21
CA GLU A 616 -22.34 3.78 6.04
C GLU A 616 -23.13 4.10 4.77
N ALA A 617 -22.88 3.37 3.67
CA ALA A 617 -23.64 3.54 2.42
C ALA A 617 -25.10 3.09 2.56
N GLU A 618 -25.36 1.96 3.24
CA GLU A 618 -26.73 1.49 3.54
C GLU A 618 -27.45 2.46 4.49
N ALA A 619 -26.78 2.96 5.52
CA ALA A 619 -27.35 3.96 6.43
C ALA A 619 -27.66 5.29 5.74
N ALA A 620 -26.83 5.71 4.77
CA ALA A 620 -27.07 6.91 3.96
C ALA A 620 -28.25 6.73 2.99
N LEU A 621 -28.43 5.53 2.42
CA LEU A 621 -29.57 5.18 1.57
C LEU A 621 -30.88 5.10 2.36
N GLU A 622 -30.86 4.53 3.57
CA GLU A 622 -32.03 4.53 4.46
C GLU A 622 -32.41 5.94 4.93
N ALA A 623 -31.42 6.80 5.24
CA ALA A 623 -31.68 8.19 5.61
C ALA A 623 -32.32 9.00 4.46
N ALA A 624 -31.88 8.76 3.21
CA ALA A 624 -32.45 9.40 2.02
C ALA A 624 -33.89 8.91 1.70
N ALA A 625 -34.22 7.66 2.02
CA ALA A 625 -35.56 7.11 1.82
C ALA A 625 -36.60 7.63 2.82
N VAL A 626 -36.16 8.09 4.00
CA VAL A 626 -37.04 8.66 5.03
C VAL A 626 -37.41 10.11 4.71
N GLU A 627 -36.55 10.89 4.05
CA GLU A 627 -36.86 12.28 3.65
C GLU A 627 -37.91 12.38 2.52
N ASP A 628 -38.04 11.37 1.65
CA ASP A 628 -38.99 11.39 0.52
C ASP A 628 -40.43 10.97 0.91
N THR A 629 -40.65 10.54 2.16
CA THR A 629 -41.99 10.16 2.66
C THR A 629 -42.67 11.24 3.51
N ALA A 630 -42.02 12.40 3.69
CA ALA A 630 -42.55 13.52 4.46
C ALA A 630 -42.89 14.74 3.57
N ALA A 631 -43.74 14.54 2.56
CA ALA A 631 -44.47 15.64 1.91
C ALA A 631 -45.95 15.61 2.34
N PRO A 632 -46.59 16.77 2.62
CA PRO A 632 -47.82 16.86 3.40
C PRO A 632 -49.06 16.44 2.59
N GLU A 633 -49.95 15.65 3.22
CA GLU A 633 -51.31 15.43 2.72
C GLU A 633 -52.08 16.77 2.69
N ASP A 634 -52.45 17.19 1.49
CA ASP A 634 -53.37 18.29 1.23
C ASP A 634 -54.76 17.98 1.84
N LEU A 635 -55.18 18.84 2.78
CA LEU A 635 -56.54 18.94 3.27
C LEU A 635 -57.45 19.49 2.17
N ASN A 636 -58.34 18.65 1.65
CA ASN A 636 -59.60 19.07 1.02
C ASN A 636 -60.72 18.10 1.43
N GLU A 637 -61.34 18.36 2.58
CA GLU A 637 -62.80 18.50 2.79
C GLU A 637 -63.11 18.98 4.22
#